data_AF-A0A5J4UMV6-F1
#
_entry.id   AF-A0A5J4UMV6-F1
#
_cell.length_a   1.000
_cell.length_b   1.000
_cell.length_c   1.000
_cell.angle_alpha   90.00
_cell.angle_beta   90.00
_cell.angle_gamma   90.00
#
_symmetry.space_group_name_H-M   'P 1'
#
loop_
_entity.id
_entity.type
_entity.pdbx_description
1 polymer ?
#
loop_
_entity_poly.entity_id
_entity_poly.type
_entity_poly.pdbx_seq_one_letter_code
_entity_poly.pdbx_strand_id
1 'polypeptide(L)'
;MLLALDPYPALLRLLDHTDEDIISDTISSIYKLILTGKDTTPQNSKHPHFETMSAACGIEKIFKLFQRTACGIEQIFKLFQRNNQNEDIKDTASLCLGRLFRAKDFPNELMKNQIVNHIKSLKDDANKWTRETANDILEELTCADENQDDDTEEDEDQEEYEEDEDEEDEDEVKKILNLTD
;
A
#
# COMPACT_ATOMS: atom_id res chain seq x y z
N MET A 1 -2.35 -21.17 -16.77
CA MET A 1 -1.64 -20.52 -15.64
C MET A 1 -2.63 -20.25 -14.52
N LEU A 2 -2.21 -20.33 -13.25
CA LEU A 2 -3.09 -20.06 -12.11
C LEU A 2 -3.66 -18.62 -12.11
N LEU A 3 -2.87 -17.66 -12.60
CA LEU A 3 -3.26 -16.23 -12.69
C LEU A 3 -4.49 -15.98 -13.56
N ALA A 4 -4.80 -16.86 -14.53
CA ALA A 4 -5.97 -16.71 -15.41
C ALA A 4 -7.31 -17.05 -14.73
N LEU A 5 -7.29 -17.49 -13.46
CA LEU A 5 -8.48 -17.81 -12.67
C LEU A 5 -8.84 -16.70 -11.66
N ASP A 6 -8.13 -15.56 -11.68
CA ASP A 6 -8.17 -14.53 -10.64
C ASP A 6 -8.11 -15.14 -9.22
N PRO A 7 -6.93 -15.64 -8.80
CA PRO A 7 -6.81 -16.37 -7.54
C PRO A 7 -6.98 -15.48 -6.30
N TYR A 8 -6.87 -14.15 -6.45
CA TYR A 8 -6.80 -13.23 -5.31
C TYR A 8 -8.12 -13.11 -4.54
N PRO A 9 -9.30 -12.87 -5.15
CA PRO A 9 -10.57 -12.84 -4.41
C PRO A 9 -10.88 -14.11 -3.62
N ALA A 10 -10.48 -15.29 -4.13
CA ALA A 10 -10.66 -16.55 -3.42
C ALA A 10 -9.73 -16.67 -2.20
N LEU A 11 -8.42 -16.42 -2.39
CA LEU A 11 -7.43 -16.46 -1.31
C LEU A 11 -7.71 -15.39 -0.24
N LEU A 12 -8.05 -14.17 -0.65
CA LEU A 12 -8.37 -13.05 0.24
C LEU A 12 -9.63 -13.29 1.10
N ARG A 13 -10.51 -14.23 0.72
CA ARG A 13 -11.62 -14.70 1.57
C ARG A 13 -11.19 -15.73 2.61
N LEU A 14 -10.16 -16.54 2.33
CA LEU A 14 -9.63 -17.53 3.27
C LEU A 14 -8.81 -16.89 4.40
N LEU A 15 -8.34 -15.65 4.25
CA LEU A 15 -7.70 -14.89 5.33
C LEU A 15 -8.65 -14.56 6.52
N ASP A 16 -9.97 -14.51 6.28
CA ASP A 16 -10.98 -14.31 7.33
C ASP A 16 -11.44 -15.64 7.97
N HIS A 17 -10.78 -16.77 7.68
CA HIS A 17 -11.10 -18.07 8.28
C HIS A 17 -10.72 -18.13 9.77
N THR A 18 -11.28 -19.08 10.53
CA THR A 18 -11.01 -19.25 11.98
C THR A 18 -9.88 -20.21 12.28
N ASP A 19 -9.59 -21.13 11.35
CA ASP A 19 -8.51 -22.11 11.45
C ASP A 19 -7.17 -21.47 11.01
N GLU A 20 -6.17 -21.48 11.91
CA GLU A 20 -4.86 -20.87 11.69
C GLU A 20 -4.04 -21.58 10.59
N ASP A 21 -4.23 -22.89 10.39
CA ASP A 21 -3.53 -23.65 9.34
C ASP A 21 -3.98 -23.16 7.95
N ILE A 22 -5.29 -23.01 7.77
CA ILE A 22 -5.88 -22.48 6.53
C ILE A 22 -5.43 -21.04 6.27
N ILE A 23 -5.31 -20.21 7.30
CA ILE A 23 -4.79 -18.84 7.18
C ILE A 23 -3.31 -18.86 6.79
N SER A 24 -2.50 -19.71 7.41
CA SER A 24 -1.07 -19.87 7.14
C SER A 24 -0.78 -20.33 5.72
N ASP A 25 -1.47 -21.37 5.26
CA ASP A 25 -1.37 -21.87 3.88
C ASP A 25 -1.83 -20.82 2.86
N THR A 26 -2.87 -20.04 3.20
CA THR A 26 -3.38 -18.96 2.35
C THR A 26 -2.38 -17.81 2.22
N ILE A 27 -1.85 -17.28 3.33
CA ILE A 27 -0.89 -16.16 3.28
C ILE A 27 0.43 -16.60 2.63
N SER A 28 0.86 -17.84 2.86
CA SER A 28 2.00 -18.47 2.18
C SER A 28 1.78 -18.61 0.67
N SER A 29 0.54 -18.88 0.24
CA SER A 29 0.18 -18.98 -1.18
C SER A 29 0.11 -17.61 -1.85
N ILE A 30 -0.43 -16.59 -1.17
CA ILE A 30 -0.40 -15.19 -1.61
C ILE A 30 1.05 -14.71 -1.75
N TYR A 31 1.90 -15.00 -0.76
CA TYR A 31 3.32 -14.65 -0.81
C TYR A 31 4.03 -15.27 -2.02
N LYS A 32 3.80 -16.56 -2.31
CA LYS A 32 4.36 -17.24 -3.50
C LYS A 32 3.92 -16.57 -4.80
N LEU A 33 2.66 -16.15 -4.91
CA LEU A 33 2.16 -15.42 -6.09
C LEU A 33 2.81 -14.03 -6.22
N ILE A 34 2.94 -13.27 -5.13
CA ILE A 34 3.66 -11.98 -5.12
C ILE A 34 5.12 -12.21 -5.54
N LEU A 35 5.81 -13.19 -4.94
CA LEU A 35 7.20 -13.51 -5.26
C LEU A 35 7.41 -13.86 -6.74
N THR A 36 6.49 -14.58 -7.39
CA THR A 36 6.58 -14.83 -8.85
C THR A 36 6.49 -13.57 -9.72
N GLY A 37 5.95 -12.46 -9.18
CA GLY A 37 5.93 -11.16 -9.83
C GLY A 37 7.22 -10.34 -9.66
N LYS A 38 7.99 -10.56 -8.58
CA LYS A 38 9.17 -9.76 -8.19
C LYS A 38 10.09 -9.47 -9.39
N ASP A 39 10.51 -10.52 -10.07
CA ASP A 39 11.55 -10.49 -11.11
C ASP A 39 11.01 -10.14 -12.51
N THR A 40 9.71 -9.86 -12.63
CA THR A 40 9.07 -9.49 -13.90
C THR A 40 9.08 -7.98 -14.17
N THR A 41 9.49 -7.17 -13.18
CA THR A 41 9.54 -5.70 -13.27
C THR A 41 10.80 -5.14 -12.58
N PRO A 42 11.45 -4.07 -13.09
CA PRO A 42 12.63 -3.47 -12.48
C PRO A 42 12.42 -3.03 -11.02
N GLN A 43 13.46 -3.11 -10.18
CA GLN A 43 13.38 -2.85 -8.74
C GLN A 43 12.84 -1.46 -8.37
N ASN A 44 13.11 -0.43 -9.17
CA ASN A 44 12.60 0.93 -9.00
C ASN A 44 11.17 1.14 -9.54
N SER A 45 10.51 0.10 -10.04
CA SER A 45 9.13 0.16 -10.55
C SER A 45 8.15 -0.55 -9.61
N LYS A 46 6.89 -0.11 -9.66
CA LYS A 46 5.76 -0.69 -8.90
C LYS A 46 5.69 -2.21 -9.06
N HIS A 47 5.36 -2.93 -7.99
CA HIS A 47 5.15 -4.37 -8.07
C HIS A 47 3.98 -4.71 -9.02
N PRO A 48 4.10 -5.69 -9.96
CA PRO A 48 3.10 -5.94 -11.01
C PRO A 48 1.73 -6.36 -10.49
N HIS A 49 1.67 -6.89 -9.26
CA HIS A 49 0.42 -7.30 -8.61
C HIS A 49 -0.16 -6.23 -7.67
N PHE A 50 0.45 -5.03 -7.59
CA PHE A 50 0.00 -3.96 -6.67
C PHE A 50 -1.44 -3.52 -6.97
N GLU A 51 -1.72 -3.12 -8.21
CA GLU A 51 -3.05 -2.61 -8.60
C GLU A 51 -4.13 -3.69 -8.44
N THR A 52 -3.84 -4.95 -8.80
CA THR A 52 -4.76 -6.09 -8.60
C THR A 52 -5.05 -6.35 -7.12
N MET A 53 -4.04 -6.25 -6.26
CA MET A 53 -4.21 -6.43 -4.81
C MET A 53 -4.99 -5.27 -4.18
N SER A 54 -4.74 -4.04 -4.64
CA SER A 54 -5.45 -2.83 -4.24
C SER A 54 -6.94 -2.90 -4.61
N ALA A 55 -7.25 -3.21 -5.87
CA ALA A 55 -8.62 -3.34 -6.37
C ALA A 55 -9.45 -4.44 -5.65
N ALA A 56 -8.80 -5.45 -5.08
CA ALA A 56 -9.42 -6.53 -4.32
C ALA A 56 -9.52 -6.27 -2.80
N CYS A 57 -9.19 -5.06 -2.33
CA CYS A 57 -9.02 -4.71 -0.90
C CYS A 57 -8.06 -5.66 -0.16
N GLY A 58 -7.07 -6.20 -0.87
CA GLY A 58 -6.16 -7.21 -0.37
C GLY A 58 -5.08 -6.64 0.53
N ILE A 59 -4.67 -5.40 0.29
CA ILE A 59 -3.68 -4.68 1.11
C ILE A 59 -4.22 -4.50 2.53
N GLU A 60 -5.46 -4.03 2.66
CA GLU A 60 -6.16 -3.82 3.93
C GLU A 60 -6.39 -5.15 4.66
N LYS A 61 -6.75 -6.21 3.94
CA LYS A 61 -6.94 -7.55 4.51
C LYS A 61 -5.64 -8.14 5.07
N ILE A 62 -4.54 -8.06 4.32
CA ILE A 62 -3.23 -8.54 4.77
C ILE A 62 -2.73 -7.69 5.95
N PHE A 63 -2.94 -6.37 5.92
CA PHE A 63 -2.58 -5.49 7.03
C PHE A 63 -3.40 -5.77 8.30
N LYS A 64 -4.72 -5.98 8.18
CA LYS A 64 -5.58 -6.40 9.29
C LYS A 64 -5.14 -7.74 9.90
N LEU A 65 -4.72 -8.71 9.06
CA LEU A 65 -4.19 -9.99 9.52
C LEU A 65 -2.89 -9.79 10.33
N PHE A 66 -1.94 -9.01 9.79
CA PHE A 66 -0.71 -8.63 10.49
C PHE A 66 -1.03 -7.96 11.85
N GLN A 67 -1.94 -6.99 11.88
CA GLN A 67 -2.35 -6.31 13.11
C GLN A 67 -3.01 -7.24 14.14
N ARG A 68 -3.86 -8.19 13.69
CA ARG A 68 -4.47 -9.21 14.57
C ARG A 68 -3.38 -9.98 15.30
N THR A 69 -2.42 -10.54 14.55
CA THR A 69 -1.30 -11.31 15.14
C THR A 69 -0.38 -10.49 16.04
N ALA A 70 -0.33 -9.16 15.87
CA ALA A 70 0.48 -8.25 16.68
C ALA A 70 -0.17 -7.81 18.00
N CYS A 71 -1.49 -7.92 18.15
CA CYS A 71 -2.20 -7.33 19.29
C CYS A 71 -2.00 -8.14 20.59
N GLY A 72 -1.53 -7.47 21.65
CA GLY A 72 -1.18 -8.10 22.93
C GLY A 72 -2.32 -8.82 23.68
N ILE A 73 -3.57 -8.61 23.28
CA ILE A 73 -4.73 -9.28 23.89
C ILE A 73 -4.76 -10.77 23.51
N GLU A 74 -4.32 -11.13 22.29
CA GLU A 74 -4.11 -12.54 21.92
C GLU A 74 -2.88 -13.15 22.60
N GLN A 75 -1.85 -12.38 22.96
CA GLN A 75 -0.63 -12.92 23.58
C GLN A 75 -0.90 -13.67 24.89
N ILE A 76 -1.87 -13.21 25.70
CA ILE A 76 -2.23 -13.86 26.96
C ILE A 76 -2.89 -15.24 26.74
N PHE A 77 -3.63 -15.42 25.64
CA PHE A 77 -4.15 -16.75 25.24
C PHE A 77 -3.11 -17.58 24.46
N LYS A 78 -2.26 -16.96 23.64
CA LYS A 78 -1.19 -17.62 22.86
C LYS A 78 -0.06 -18.18 23.71
N LEU A 79 0.15 -17.68 24.93
CA LEU A 79 1.05 -18.33 25.91
C LEU A 79 0.64 -19.78 26.22
N PHE A 80 -0.62 -20.17 25.98
CA PHE A 80 -1.10 -21.56 26.10
C PHE A 80 -1.11 -22.36 24.78
N GLN A 81 -1.02 -21.71 23.61
CA GLN A 81 -0.90 -22.38 22.31
C GLN A 81 0.37 -21.90 21.61
N ARG A 82 1.50 -22.44 22.08
CA ARG A 82 2.85 -22.09 21.64
C ARG A 82 3.28 -22.90 20.41
N ASN A 83 2.57 -22.72 19.30
CA ASN A 83 3.01 -23.16 17.97
C ASN A 83 3.56 -21.97 17.18
N ASN A 84 4.64 -22.20 16.44
CA ASN A 84 5.41 -21.21 15.66
C ASN A 84 4.58 -20.44 14.61
N GLN A 85 3.44 -21.02 14.22
CA GLN A 85 2.60 -20.64 13.09
C GLN A 85 2.09 -19.20 13.16
N ASN A 86 1.85 -18.66 14.36
CA ASN A 86 1.42 -17.27 14.52
C ASN A 86 2.54 -16.25 14.26
N GLU A 87 3.80 -16.62 14.49
CA GLU A 87 4.96 -15.81 14.13
C GLU A 87 5.19 -15.93 12.61
N ASP A 88 5.15 -17.15 12.05
CA ASP A 88 5.24 -17.40 10.61
C ASP A 88 4.20 -16.62 9.78
N ILE A 89 2.93 -16.56 10.23
CA ILE A 89 1.86 -15.77 9.59
C ILE A 89 2.19 -14.27 9.60
N LYS A 90 2.63 -13.75 10.76
CA LYS A 90 2.94 -12.32 10.94
C LYS A 90 4.11 -11.90 10.05
N ASP A 91 5.15 -12.71 10.04
CA ASP A 91 6.35 -12.50 9.24
C ASP A 91 5.99 -12.52 7.77
N THR A 92 5.33 -13.57 7.29
CA THR A 92 4.89 -13.70 5.90
C THR A 92 4.00 -12.53 5.46
N ALA A 93 3.07 -12.08 6.32
CA ALA A 93 2.23 -10.91 6.03
C ALA A 93 3.04 -9.61 5.92
N SER A 94 4.03 -9.41 6.80
CA SER A 94 4.93 -8.25 6.74
C SER A 94 5.79 -8.24 5.46
N LEU A 95 6.31 -9.40 5.06
CA LEU A 95 7.11 -9.57 3.84
C LEU A 95 6.25 -9.36 2.57
N CYS A 96 4.98 -9.79 2.58
CA CYS A 96 4.03 -9.47 1.50
C CYS A 96 3.85 -7.96 1.35
N LEU A 97 3.57 -7.26 2.45
CA LEU A 97 3.32 -5.81 2.42
C LEU A 97 4.58 -5.04 2.00
N GLY A 98 5.75 -5.38 2.54
CA GLY A 98 7.01 -4.75 2.15
C GLY A 98 7.32 -4.89 0.64
N ARG A 99 7.06 -6.07 0.05
CA ARG A 99 7.20 -6.25 -1.41
C ARG A 99 6.17 -5.50 -2.25
N LEU A 100 4.93 -5.39 -1.77
CA LEU A 100 3.88 -4.65 -2.47
C LEU A 100 4.17 -3.15 -2.51
N PHE A 101 4.67 -2.58 -1.40
CA PHE A 101 5.04 -1.16 -1.31
C PHE A 101 6.44 -0.84 -1.88
N ARG A 102 7.06 -1.74 -2.66
CA ARG A 102 8.27 -1.40 -3.43
C ARG A 102 7.97 -0.28 -4.43
N ALA A 103 8.81 0.76 -4.43
CA ALA A 103 8.63 1.97 -5.25
C ALA A 103 7.24 2.62 -5.07
N LYS A 104 6.69 2.56 -3.85
CA LYS A 104 5.37 3.09 -3.49
C LYS A 104 5.30 3.59 -2.06
N ASP A 105 4.72 4.76 -1.88
CA ASP A 105 4.40 5.28 -0.55
C ASP A 105 3.38 4.41 0.19
N PHE A 106 3.61 4.25 1.49
CA PHE A 106 2.62 3.69 2.41
C PHE A 106 1.50 4.72 2.64
N PRO A 107 0.23 4.30 2.78
CA PRO A 107 -0.89 5.21 2.93
C PRO A 107 -0.89 5.99 4.26
N ASN A 108 -0.05 5.60 5.23
CA ASN A 108 0.24 6.41 6.42
C ASN A 108 1.55 5.95 7.11
N GLU A 109 2.16 6.87 7.84
CA GLU A 109 3.39 6.64 8.60
C GLU A 109 3.28 5.56 9.68
N LEU A 110 2.12 5.38 10.31
CA LEU A 110 1.95 4.33 11.32
C LEU A 110 2.10 2.94 10.69
N MET A 111 1.54 2.73 9.50
CA MET A 111 1.66 1.51 8.71
C MET A 111 3.10 1.29 8.23
N LYS A 112 3.75 2.32 7.66
CA LYS A 112 5.19 2.30 7.27
C LYS A 112 6.04 1.83 8.45
N ASN A 113 5.91 2.50 9.60
CA ASN A 113 6.70 2.20 10.79
C ASN A 113 6.42 0.80 11.37
N GLN A 114 5.17 0.34 11.45
CA GLN A 114 4.87 -1.00 11.97
C GLN A 114 5.46 -2.11 11.10
N ILE A 115 5.35 -1.99 9.77
CA ILE A 115 5.83 -3.00 8.82
C ILE A 115 7.35 -2.98 8.75
N VAL A 116 7.96 -1.80 8.54
CA VAL A 116 9.42 -1.66 8.41
C VAL A 116 10.14 -2.06 9.70
N ASN A 117 9.61 -1.74 10.89
CA ASN A 117 10.26 -2.14 12.15
C ASN A 117 10.12 -3.64 12.42
N HIS A 118 9.02 -4.28 12.01
CA HIS A 118 8.90 -5.74 12.08
C HIS A 118 9.90 -6.41 11.14
N ILE A 119 9.98 -5.99 9.87
CA ILE A 119 10.96 -6.53 8.89
C ILE A 119 12.41 -6.31 9.37
N LYS A 120 12.73 -5.16 9.98
CA LYS A 120 14.05 -4.93 10.59
C LYS A 120 14.38 -5.93 11.70
N SER A 121 13.40 -6.37 12.49
CA SER A 121 13.63 -7.39 13.53
C SER A 121 13.94 -8.78 12.96
N LEU A 122 13.46 -9.08 11.76
CA LEU A 122 13.74 -10.35 11.05
C LEU A 122 15.18 -10.45 10.51
N LYS A 123 15.98 -9.39 10.61
CA LYS A 123 17.40 -9.40 10.22
C LYS A 123 18.28 -10.28 11.10
N ASP A 124 17.86 -10.53 12.34
CA ASP A 124 18.57 -11.41 13.28
C ASP A 124 17.91 -12.81 13.39
N ASP A 125 16.94 -13.11 12.52
CA ASP A 125 16.18 -14.35 12.57
C ASP A 125 17.06 -15.59 12.32
N ALA A 126 16.72 -16.69 13.00
CA ALA A 126 17.47 -17.95 12.90
C ALA A 126 17.33 -18.60 11.52
N ASN A 127 16.18 -18.43 10.86
CA ASN A 127 15.95 -18.89 9.50
C ASN A 127 16.68 -17.98 8.49
N LYS A 128 17.69 -18.56 7.84
CA LYS A 128 18.48 -17.89 6.80
C LYS A 128 17.60 -17.24 5.72
N TRP A 129 16.55 -17.93 5.28
CA TRP A 129 15.67 -17.44 4.20
C TRP A 129 14.87 -16.21 4.64
N THR A 130 14.36 -16.20 5.87
CA THR A 130 13.63 -15.07 6.44
C THR A 130 14.54 -13.85 6.52
N ARG A 131 15.76 -14.03 7.04
CA ARG A 131 16.79 -12.98 7.15
C ARG A 131 17.21 -12.42 5.80
N GLU A 132 17.47 -13.26 4.80
CA GLU A 132 17.84 -12.80 3.44
C GLU A 132 16.67 -12.03 2.81
N THR A 133 15.45 -12.58 2.85
CA THR A 133 14.24 -11.92 2.34
C THR A 133 13.95 -10.57 3.03
N ALA A 134 14.23 -10.45 4.33
CA ALA A 134 14.08 -9.20 5.05
C ALA A 134 15.09 -8.12 4.61
N ASN A 135 16.33 -8.50 4.29
CA ASN A 135 17.33 -7.55 3.76
C ASN A 135 16.96 -7.10 2.34
N ASP A 136 16.63 -8.03 1.43
CA ASP A 136 16.09 -7.76 0.08
C ASP A 136 15.00 -6.68 0.13
N ILE A 137 14.00 -6.86 0.99
CA ILE A 137 12.84 -5.96 1.07
C ILE A 137 13.21 -4.59 1.62
N LEU A 138 14.15 -4.51 2.57
CA LEU A 138 14.61 -3.22 3.08
C LEU A 138 15.39 -2.44 2.02
N GLU A 139 16.20 -3.12 1.19
CA GLU A 139 16.88 -2.51 0.03
C GLU A 139 15.87 -2.06 -1.04
N GLU A 140 14.91 -2.92 -1.38
CA GLU A 140 13.78 -2.63 -2.28
C GLU A 140 12.96 -1.40 -1.83
N LEU A 141 12.80 -1.20 -0.52
CA LEU A 141 12.11 -0.03 0.05
C LEU A 141 12.98 1.23 0.09
N THR A 142 14.29 1.14 0.32
CA THR A 142 15.17 2.33 0.34
C THR A 142 15.39 2.94 -1.04
N CYS A 143 15.41 2.15 -2.12
CA CYS A 143 15.53 2.69 -3.48
C CYS A 143 14.28 3.47 -3.94
N ALA A 144 13.17 3.42 -3.20
CA ALA A 144 11.97 4.20 -3.51
C ALA A 144 12.16 5.69 -3.18
N ASP A 145 12.80 6.02 -2.05
CA ASP A 145 12.99 7.40 -1.56
C ASP A 145 13.95 8.23 -2.46
N GLU A 146 14.71 7.61 -3.37
CA GLU A 146 15.68 8.28 -4.27
C GLU A 146 15.10 8.66 -5.65
N ASN A 147 13.86 8.28 -5.98
CA ASN A 147 13.26 8.48 -7.31
C ASN A 147 12.02 9.40 -7.31
N GLN A 148 11.85 10.24 -6.28
CA GLN A 148 10.64 11.04 -6.05
C GLN A 148 10.81 12.53 -6.36
N ASP A 149 11.52 12.85 -7.45
CA ASP A 149 11.83 14.23 -7.90
C ASP A 149 11.47 14.49 -9.38
N ASP A 150 10.76 13.58 -10.07
CA ASP A 150 10.31 13.74 -11.46
C ASP A 150 8.85 13.22 -11.61
N ASP A 151 8.13 13.69 -12.63
CA ASP A 151 6.70 13.39 -12.92
C ASP A 151 5.63 14.05 -12.02
N THR A 152 5.70 15.37 -11.81
CA THR A 152 4.49 16.24 -11.78
C THR A 152 4.72 17.50 -12.60
N GLU A 153 4.81 17.36 -13.92
CA GLU A 153 4.54 18.49 -14.83
C GLU A 153 3.06 18.52 -15.22
N GLU A 154 2.60 19.77 -15.39
CA GLU A 154 1.23 20.26 -15.49
C GLU A 154 0.54 19.85 -16.81
N ASP A 155 -0.75 19.55 -16.75
CA ASP A 155 -1.69 19.61 -17.89
C ASP A 155 -3.06 20.08 -17.35
N GLU A 156 -3.18 21.38 -17.03
CA GLU A 156 -4.48 22.04 -16.79
C GLU A 156 -5.02 22.63 -18.11
N ASP A 157 -5.58 21.78 -18.97
CA ASP A 157 -6.42 22.21 -20.08
C ASP A 157 -7.76 22.77 -19.54
N GLN A 158 -7.86 24.10 -19.39
CA GLN A 158 -9.13 24.80 -19.19
C GLN A 158 -9.58 25.41 -20.52
N GLU A 159 -10.64 24.85 -21.12
CA GLU A 159 -11.33 25.44 -22.27
C GLU A 159 -11.99 26.76 -21.86
N GLU A 160 -11.45 27.89 -22.33
CA GLU A 160 -12.11 29.20 -22.22
C GLU A 160 -13.10 29.36 -23.39
N TYR A 161 -14.39 29.41 -23.07
CA TYR A 161 -15.47 29.65 -24.04
C TYR A 161 -15.63 31.16 -24.26
N GLU A 162 -15.36 31.63 -25.47
CA GLU A 162 -15.72 32.98 -25.92
C GLU A 162 -17.25 33.07 -26.08
N GLU A 163 -17.91 33.99 -25.35
CA GLU A 163 -19.24 34.51 -25.70
C GLU A 163 -19.11 36.00 -26.02
N ASP A 164 -19.45 36.36 -27.26
CA ASP A 164 -19.34 37.70 -27.81
C ASP A 164 -20.43 38.67 -27.29
N GLU A 165 -20.01 39.94 -27.15
CA GLU A 165 -20.74 41.20 -27.36
C GLU A 165 -22.22 41.36 -26.94
N ASP A 166 -22.46 42.37 -26.10
CA ASP A 166 -23.51 43.38 -26.33
C ASP A 166 -23.00 44.75 -25.80
N GLU A 167 -22.75 45.71 -26.71
CA GLU A 167 -22.45 47.12 -26.39
C GLU A 167 -23.74 47.96 -26.28
N GLU A 168 -23.84 48.83 -25.27
CA GLU A 168 -24.68 50.07 -25.18
C GLU A 168 -24.52 50.59 -23.72
N ASP A 169 -24.26 51.87 -23.39
CA ASP A 169 -24.10 53.11 -24.17
C ASP A 169 -23.25 54.12 -23.34
N GLU A 170 -22.58 55.07 -23.98
CA GLU A 170 -21.78 56.10 -23.28
C GLU A 170 -22.60 57.35 -22.83
N ASP A 171 -22.10 57.96 -21.74
CA ASP A 171 -21.99 59.41 -21.50
C ASP A 171 -23.09 60.28 -20.81
N GLU A 172 -22.54 61.29 -20.10
CA GLU A 172 -23.10 62.55 -19.60
C GLU A 172 -24.43 62.62 -18.78
N VAL A 173 -24.34 62.49 -17.45
CA VAL A 173 -24.89 63.52 -16.53
C VAL A 173 -23.91 63.86 -15.39
N LYS A 174 -23.06 64.87 -15.60
CA LYS A 174 -22.42 65.60 -14.48
C LYS A 174 -23.43 66.54 -13.80
N LYS A 175 -23.20 66.83 -12.50
CA LYS A 175 -23.84 67.83 -11.60
C LYS A 175 -25.11 67.42 -10.83
N ILE A 176 -25.13 67.92 -9.58
CA ILE A 176 -26.15 67.86 -8.50
C ILE A 176 -26.09 66.52 -7.74
N LEU A 177 -25.59 66.41 -6.49
CA LEU A 177 -24.96 67.35 -5.53
C LEU A 177 -23.51 66.85 -5.19
N ASN A 178 -22.57 67.51 -4.51
CA ASN A 178 -22.47 68.58 -3.49
C ASN A 178 -22.70 68.20 -1.99
N LEU A 179 -21.56 68.07 -1.30
CA LEU A 179 -21.26 68.57 0.06
C LEU A 179 -21.79 67.81 1.29
N THR A 180 -20.81 67.27 2.04
CA THR A 180 -20.62 67.35 3.50
C THR A 180 -21.73 67.95 4.38
N ASP A 181 -22.11 67.18 5.39
CA ASP A 181 -21.99 67.56 6.82
C ASP A 181 -21.47 66.34 7.61
#